data_AF-A0AAI8GNW2-F1
#
_entry.id   AF-A0AAI8GNW2-F1
#
_cell.length_a   1.000
_cell.length_b   1.000
_cell.length_c   1.000
_cell.angle_alpha   90.00
_cell.angle_beta   90.00
_cell.angle_gamma   90.00
#
_symmetry.space_group_name_H-M   'P 1'
#
loop_
_entity.id
_entity.type
_entity.pdbx_description
1 polymer ?
#
loop_
_entity_poly.entity_id
_entity_poly.type
_entity_poly.pdbx_seq_one_letter_code
_entity_poly.pdbx_strand_id
1 'polypeptide(L)'
;MTALLDGGIWGYALSWLQKICAIYLLVVGVYRRKIWMSVFALIILLFLFGVLAQKSILFAAVVALGILATWWLVEVGSAIALALVALLLVVLDVGYFAFGSTDLYLSIFTRRLFFVPARLDFVYFHFFADKAPLYFSNGFMRSLLTYPFDKNHTLLIGEFAKIGGEGTAANNGFLATGYMQLGWAGTVIYPVIVAALCWLAKVLSKGNSLKHVAAVCFYPFASLFTSADLPTSILTHGIGLLLCLLWLDSWGLRAHGSTNGHSIK
;
A
#
# COMPACT_ATOMS: atom_id res chain seq x y z
N MET A 1 15.49 14.95 -14.79
CA MET A 1 14.02 14.79 -14.99
C MET A 1 13.35 14.20 -13.76
N THR A 2 13.93 13.19 -13.11
CA THR A 2 13.48 12.63 -11.81
C THR A 2 13.49 13.66 -10.66
N ALA A 3 14.56 14.44 -10.51
CA ALA A 3 14.65 15.47 -9.45
C ALA A 3 13.58 16.58 -9.51
N LEU A 4 12.97 16.84 -10.67
CA LEU A 4 11.87 17.82 -10.83
C LEU A 4 10.50 17.21 -10.49
N LEU A 5 10.38 15.88 -10.56
CA LEU A 5 9.16 15.13 -10.23
C LEU A 5 9.14 14.66 -8.77
N ASP A 6 10.29 14.58 -8.10
CA ASP A 6 10.42 14.09 -6.73
C ASP A 6 10.15 15.17 -5.65
N GLY A 7 9.95 16.43 -6.04
CA GLY A 7 9.79 17.58 -5.13
C GLY A 7 8.42 18.25 -5.20
N GLY A 8 7.81 18.52 -4.04
CA GLY A 8 6.62 19.36 -3.91
C GLY A 8 5.34 18.71 -4.46
N ILE A 9 4.39 19.53 -4.93
CA ILE A 9 3.04 19.12 -5.36
C ILE A 9 3.09 18.10 -6.50
N TRP A 10 4.07 18.21 -7.41
CA TRP A 10 4.22 17.30 -8.55
C TRP A 10 4.55 15.86 -8.14
N GLY A 11 5.34 15.69 -7.07
CA GLY A 11 5.62 14.36 -6.51
C GLY A 11 4.38 13.70 -5.94
N TYR A 12 3.52 14.48 -5.26
CA TYR A 12 2.23 13.99 -4.79
C TYR A 12 1.31 13.63 -5.97
N ALA A 13 1.18 14.51 -6.96
CA ALA A 13 0.31 14.27 -8.12
C ALA A 13 0.74 13.02 -8.91
N LEU A 14 2.04 12.85 -9.15
CA LEU A 14 2.57 11.67 -9.83
C LEU A 14 2.37 10.40 -9.01
N SER A 15 2.60 10.47 -7.69
CA SER A 15 2.33 9.36 -6.77
C SER A 15 0.85 8.98 -6.77
N TRP A 16 -0.06 9.95 -6.71
CA TRP A 16 -1.49 9.70 -6.79
C TRP A 16 -1.91 9.11 -8.13
N LEU A 17 -1.36 9.60 -9.23
CA LEU A 17 -1.68 9.09 -10.56
C LEU A 17 -1.33 7.61 -10.69
N GLN A 18 -0.11 7.22 -10.29
CA GLN A 18 0.36 5.84 -10.46
C GLN A 18 -0.22 4.87 -9.41
N LYS A 19 -0.41 5.33 -8.15
CA LYS A 19 -0.79 4.46 -7.02
C LYS A 19 -2.31 4.41 -6.79
N ILE A 20 -3.03 5.48 -7.15
CA ILE A 20 -4.47 5.60 -6.90
C ILE A 20 -5.23 5.72 -8.22
N CYS A 21 -5.10 6.83 -8.94
CA CYS A 21 -6.05 7.21 -9.99
C CYS A 21 -6.07 6.19 -11.14
N ALA A 22 -4.92 5.77 -11.65
CA ALA A 22 -4.85 4.83 -12.76
C ALA A 22 -5.36 3.43 -12.36
N ILE A 23 -5.00 2.94 -11.16
CA ILE A 23 -5.48 1.66 -10.64
C ILE A 23 -6.99 1.71 -10.38
N TYR A 24 -7.47 2.78 -9.76
CA TYR A 24 -8.89 3.00 -9.52
C TYR A 24 -9.67 3.02 -10.83
N LEU A 25 -9.21 3.77 -11.83
CA LEU A 25 -9.86 3.84 -13.14
C LEU A 25 -9.89 2.48 -13.85
N LEU A 26 -8.80 1.73 -13.79
CA LEU A 26 -8.73 0.36 -14.32
C LEU A 26 -9.76 -0.55 -13.65
N VAL A 27 -9.81 -0.55 -12.32
CA VAL A 27 -10.74 -1.38 -11.54
C VAL A 27 -12.19 -0.99 -11.81
N VAL A 28 -12.52 0.31 -11.81
CA VAL A 28 -13.87 0.80 -12.14
C VAL A 28 -14.26 0.43 -13.57
N GLY A 29 -13.35 0.60 -14.53
CA GLY A 29 -13.58 0.25 -15.94
C GLY A 29 -13.94 -1.22 -16.11
N VAL A 30 -13.16 -2.13 -15.51
CA VAL A 30 -13.43 -3.57 -15.55
C VAL A 30 -14.72 -3.89 -14.80
N TYR A 31 -14.89 -3.37 -13.58
CA TYR A 31 -16.04 -3.66 -12.74
C TYR A 31 -17.37 -3.19 -13.35
N ARG A 32 -17.39 -2.01 -13.98
CA ARG A 32 -18.58 -1.43 -14.65
C ARG A 32 -18.68 -1.80 -16.13
N ARG A 33 -17.82 -2.70 -16.63
CA ARG A 33 -17.76 -3.12 -18.05
C ARG A 33 -17.55 -1.96 -19.04
N LYS A 34 -16.89 -0.88 -18.62
CA LYS A 34 -16.55 0.28 -19.46
C LYS A 34 -15.12 0.13 -19.99
N ILE A 35 -14.96 -0.63 -21.08
CA ILE A 35 -13.66 -1.01 -21.65
C ILE A 35 -12.77 0.20 -21.94
N TRP A 36 -13.34 1.31 -22.43
CA TRP A 36 -12.57 2.52 -22.73
C TRP A 36 -11.82 3.08 -21.51
N MET A 37 -12.40 3.00 -20.31
CA MET A 37 -11.76 3.44 -19.06
C MET A 37 -10.55 2.54 -18.73
N SER A 38 -10.72 1.23 -18.89
CA SER A 38 -9.66 0.25 -18.64
C SER A 38 -8.50 0.39 -19.62
N VAL A 39 -8.79 0.59 -20.91
CA VAL A 39 -7.77 0.81 -21.94
C VAL A 39 -7.00 2.09 -21.67
N PHE A 40 -7.72 3.18 -21.37
CA PHE A 40 -7.09 4.46 -21.03
C PHE A 40 -6.21 4.35 -19.78
N ALA A 41 -6.70 3.68 -18.73
CA ALA A 41 -5.92 3.43 -17.52
C ALA A 41 -4.65 2.59 -17.80
N LEU A 42 -4.76 1.56 -18.65
CA LEU A 42 -3.63 0.71 -19.03
C LEU A 42 -2.56 1.50 -19.80
N ILE A 43 -2.96 2.38 -20.72
CA ILE A 43 -2.04 3.27 -21.43
C ILE A 43 -1.28 4.16 -20.44
N ILE A 44 -1.97 4.75 -19.47
CA ILE A 44 -1.33 5.54 -18.41
C ILE A 44 -0.34 4.71 -17.60
N LEU A 45 -0.73 3.50 -17.17
CA LEU A 45 0.14 2.62 -16.38
C LEU A 45 1.39 2.19 -17.15
N LEU A 46 1.26 1.85 -18.44
CA LEU A 46 2.38 1.50 -19.31
C LEU A 46 3.30 2.69 -19.57
N PHE A 47 2.73 3.87 -19.80
CA PHE A 47 3.49 5.11 -19.93
C PHE A 47 4.30 5.41 -18.66
N LEU A 48 3.65 5.39 -17.49
CA LEU A 48 4.31 5.62 -16.20
C LEU A 48 5.36 4.57 -15.89
N PHE A 49 5.10 3.30 -16.20
CA PHE A 49 6.10 2.24 -16.10
C PHE A 49 7.30 2.50 -17.00
N GLY A 50 7.09 2.93 -18.24
CA GLY A 50 8.17 3.26 -19.17
C GLY A 50 9.02 4.45 -18.70
N VAL A 51 8.40 5.48 -18.14
CA VAL A 51 9.09 6.69 -17.66
C VAL A 51 9.81 6.44 -16.33
N LEU A 52 9.17 5.75 -15.38
CA LEU A 52 9.69 5.59 -14.01
C LEU A 52 10.49 4.30 -13.81
N ALA A 53 10.39 3.35 -14.74
CA ALA A 53 11.00 2.01 -14.65
C ALA A 53 10.64 1.25 -13.35
N GLN A 54 9.51 1.60 -12.71
CA GLN A 54 9.07 1.00 -11.44
C GLN A 54 8.14 -0.19 -11.67
N LYS A 55 8.66 -1.41 -11.47
CA LYS A 55 7.91 -2.68 -11.61
C LYS A 55 6.65 -2.76 -10.72
N SER A 56 6.63 -2.02 -9.61
CA SER A 56 5.50 -1.99 -8.67
C SER A 56 4.23 -1.42 -9.28
N ILE A 57 4.31 -0.54 -10.30
CA ILE A 57 3.14 0.06 -10.96
C ILE A 57 2.31 -1.02 -11.65
N LEU A 58 2.93 -1.81 -12.52
CA LEU A 58 2.25 -2.89 -13.24
C LEU A 58 1.85 -4.03 -12.30
N PHE A 59 2.69 -4.34 -11.32
CA PHE A 59 2.37 -5.34 -10.32
C PHE A 59 1.08 -5.00 -9.55
N ALA A 60 0.91 -3.74 -9.17
CA ALA A 60 -0.30 -3.28 -8.48
C ALA A 60 -1.56 -3.46 -9.33
N ALA A 61 -1.48 -3.15 -10.63
CA ALA A 61 -2.58 -3.35 -11.57
C ALA A 61 -2.94 -4.83 -11.73
N VAL A 62 -1.93 -5.70 -11.86
CA VAL A 62 -2.13 -7.15 -11.96
C VAL A 62 -2.79 -7.70 -10.70
N VAL A 63 -2.35 -7.28 -9.50
CA VAL A 63 -2.97 -7.76 -8.26
C VAL A 63 -4.40 -7.24 -8.11
N ALA A 64 -4.66 -5.97 -8.42
CA ALA A 64 -6.00 -5.40 -8.35
C ALA A 64 -6.99 -6.14 -9.27
N LEU A 65 -6.58 -6.44 -10.51
CA LEU A 65 -7.37 -7.26 -11.43
C LEU A 65 -7.48 -8.72 -10.97
N GLY A 66 -6.41 -9.28 -10.41
CA GLY A 66 -6.38 -10.61 -9.82
C GLY A 66 -7.42 -10.76 -8.72
N ILE A 67 -7.52 -9.80 -7.80
CA ILE A 67 -8.54 -9.77 -6.74
C ILE A 67 -9.96 -9.81 -7.34
N LEU A 68 -10.24 -9.06 -8.41
CA LEU A 68 -11.56 -9.09 -9.07
C LEU A 68 -11.84 -10.44 -9.72
N ALA A 69 -10.84 -11.02 -10.38
CA ALA A 69 -10.97 -12.27 -11.13
C ALA A 69 -11.12 -13.50 -10.22
N THR A 70 -10.49 -13.48 -9.04
CA THR A 70 -10.50 -14.60 -8.08
C THR A 70 -11.50 -14.43 -6.95
N TRP A 71 -12.26 -13.33 -6.92
CA TRP A 71 -13.18 -13.04 -5.81
C TRP A 71 -14.21 -14.15 -5.53
N TRP A 72 -14.64 -14.86 -6.57
CA TRP A 72 -15.56 -15.99 -6.45
C TRP A 72 -15.03 -17.10 -5.53
N LEU A 73 -13.70 -17.30 -5.45
CA LEU A 73 -13.08 -18.28 -4.55
C LEU A 73 -13.29 -17.93 -3.06
N VAL A 74 -13.37 -16.64 -2.76
CA VAL A 74 -13.62 -16.12 -1.41
C VAL A 74 -15.11 -16.25 -1.05
N GLU A 75 -16.01 -15.97 -2.00
CA GLU A 75 -17.46 -16.08 -1.81
C GLU A 75 -17.93 -17.53 -1.59
N VAL A 76 -17.28 -18.50 -2.26
CA VAL A 76 -17.57 -19.93 -2.09
C VAL A 76 -17.11 -20.44 -0.71
N GLY A 77 -16.51 -19.58 0.13
CA GLY A 77 -16.13 -19.91 1.50
C GLY A 77 -15.09 -21.03 1.56
N SER A 78 -14.36 -21.24 0.46
CA SER A 78 -13.43 -22.35 0.37
C SER A 78 -12.22 -22.03 1.24
N ALA A 79 -12.28 -22.43 2.50
CA ALA A 79 -11.12 -22.57 3.37
C ALA A 79 -9.99 -23.30 2.62
N ILE A 80 -10.34 -24.14 1.65
CA ILE A 80 -9.48 -24.76 0.65
C ILE A 80 -8.74 -23.74 -0.22
N ALA A 81 -9.35 -22.71 -0.81
CA ALA A 81 -8.59 -21.71 -1.60
C ALA A 81 -7.62 -20.92 -0.74
N LEU A 82 -8.04 -20.51 0.47
CA LEU A 82 -7.15 -19.86 1.44
C LEU A 82 -6.03 -20.80 1.91
N ALA A 83 -6.34 -22.07 2.17
CA ALA A 83 -5.36 -23.09 2.55
C ALA A 83 -4.42 -23.43 1.40
N LEU A 84 -4.87 -23.41 0.14
CA LEU A 84 -4.03 -23.63 -1.04
C LEU A 84 -3.09 -22.45 -1.28
N VAL A 85 -3.56 -21.21 -1.07
CA VAL A 85 -2.69 -20.03 -1.09
C VAL A 85 -1.67 -20.11 0.04
N ALA A 86 -2.09 -20.43 1.27
CA ALA A 86 -1.19 -20.59 2.40
C ALA A 86 -0.18 -21.74 2.19
N LEU A 87 -0.64 -22.90 1.69
CA LEU A 87 0.19 -24.06 1.37
C LEU A 87 1.18 -23.73 0.26
N LEU A 88 0.76 -23.01 -0.78
CA LEU A 88 1.66 -22.52 -1.83
C LEU A 88 2.76 -21.65 -1.23
N LEU A 89 2.41 -20.68 -0.37
CA LEU A 89 3.39 -19.82 0.28
C LEU A 89 4.39 -20.63 1.15
N VAL A 90 3.92 -21.65 1.87
CA VAL A 90 4.75 -22.53 2.71
C VAL A 90 5.65 -23.44 1.87
N VAL A 91 5.14 -24.06 0.80
CA VAL A 91 5.93 -24.94 -0.09
C VAL A 91 7.04 -24.13 -0.77
N LEU A 92 6.77 -22.88 -1.13
CA LEU A 92 7.76 -21.99 -1.72
C LEU A 92 8.84 -21.57 -0.72
N ASP A 93 8.49 -21.42 0.55
CA ASP A 93 9.43 -21.11 1.63
C ASP A 93 10.32 -22.32 1.97
N VAL A 94 9.74 -23.52 2.06
CA VAL A 94 10.48 -24.77 2.26
C VAL A 94 11.42 -25.03 1.07
N GLY A 95 10.98 -24.75 -0.17
CA GLY A 95 11.82 -24.83 -1.35
C GLY A 95 13.02 -23.88 -1.30
N TYR A 96 12.86 -22.67 -0.75
CA TYR A 96 13.97 -21.74 -0.53
C TYR A 96 15.00 -22.29 0.45
N PHE A 97 14.56 -22.86 1.58
CA PHE A 97 15.47 -23.43 2.58
C PHE A 97 16.16 -24.72 2.11
N ALA A 98 15.45 -25.59 1.39
CA ALA A 98 15.97 -26.90 0.99
C ALA A 98 16.99 -26.85 -0.16
N PHE A 99 16.83 -25.92 -1.11
CA PHE A 99 17.65 -25.91 -2.33
C PHE A 99 18.77 -24.88 -2.34
N GLY A 100 18.92 -24.06 -1.30
CA GLY A 100 20.08 -23.18 -1.07
C GLY A 100 20.39 -22.17 -2.19
N SER A 101 19.55 -22.08 -3.22
CA SER A 101 19.78 -21.26 -4.40
C SER A 101 19.05 -19.93 -4.28
N THR A 102 19.82 -18.86 -4.44
CA THR A 102 19.39 -17.46 -4.32
C THR A 102 18.47 -16.98 -5.44
N ASP A 103 18.23 -17.80 -6.48
CA ASP A 103 17.68 -17.37 -7.78
C ASP A 103 16.30 -17.94 -8.13
N LEU A 104 15.53 -18.39 -7.14
CA LEU A 104 14.11 -18.70 -7.38
C LEU A 104 13.27 -17.41 -7.31
N TYR A 105 12.79 -16.97 -8.47
CA TYR A 105 11.90 -15.82 -8.65
C TYR A 105 10.67 -15.80 -7.72
N LEU A 106 10.22 -16.97 -7.21
CA LEU A 106 9.13 -17.06 -6.22
C LEU A 106 9.57 -16.81 -4.76
N SER A 107 10.83 -17.02 -4.38
CA SER A 107 11.38 -16.62 -3.07
C SER A 107 11.33 -15.10 -2.89
N ILE A 108 11.45 -14.34 -3.97
CA ILE A 108 11.43 -12.87 -3.92
C ILE A 108 10.06 -12.36 -3.43
N PHE A 109 8.96 -13.02 -3.79
CA PHE A 109 7.63 -12.52 -3.45
C PHE A 109 7.30 -12.74 -1.97
N THR A 110 7.43 -13.98 -1.48
CA THR A 110 7.22 -14.30 -0.06
C THR A 110 8.20 -13.53 0.82
N ARG A 111 9.49 -13.52 0.45
CA ARG A 111 10.53 -12.80 1.18
C ARG A 111 10.27 -11.30 1.22
N ARG A 112 9.96 -10.66 0.09
CA ARG A 112 9.77 -9.19 0.06
C ARG A 112 8.45 -8.72 0.65
N LEU A 113 7.38 -9.50 0.56
CA LEU A 113 6.08 -9.07 1.04
C LEU A 113 5.90 -9.32 2.54
N PHE A 114 6.41 -10.45 3.06
CA PHE A 114 6.18 -10.86 4.44
C PHE A 114 7.43 -10.77 5.31
N PHE A 115 8.54 -11.38 4.88
CA PHE A 115 9.72 -11.51 5.75
C PHE A 115 10.57 -10.24 5.84
N VAL A 116 10.73 -9.49 4.75
CA VAL A 116 11.54 -8.26 4.73
C VAL A 116 10.91 -7.18 5.62
N PRO A 117 9.60 -6.85 5.50
CA PRO A 117 8.97 -5.89 6.41
C PRO A 117 9.04 -6.34 7.87
N ALA A 118 8.76 -7.61 8.15
CA ALA A 118 8.85 -8.15 9.52
C ALA A 118 10.27 -8.06 10.09
N ARG A 119 11.29 -8.41 9.31
CA ARG A 119 12.70 -8.23 9.72
C ARG A 119 13.01 -6.76 9.98
N LEU A 120 12.54 -5.86 9.11
CA LEU A 120 12.73 -4.43 9.29
C LEU A 120 12.02 -3.90 10.53
N ASP A 121 10.89 -4.46 10.95
CA ASP A 121 10.22 -4.08 12.20
C ASP A 121 11.16 -4.28 13.39
N PHE A 122 11.81 -5.44 13.48
CA PHE A 122 12.79 -5.73 14.53
C PHE A 122 14.02 -4.84 14.45
N VAL A 123 14.51 -4.54 13.24
CA VAL A 123 15.65 -3.64 13.05
C VAL A 123 15.33 -2.23 13.53
N TYR A 124 14.16 -1.69 13.18
CA TYR A 124 13.70 -0.38 13.65
C TYR A 124 13.58 -0.38 15.18
N PHE A 125 12.95 -1.41 15.75
CA PHE A 125 12.84 -1.55 17.20
C PHE A 125 14.21 -1.53 17.88
N HIS A 126 15.13 -2.38 17.44
CA HIS A 126 16.47 -2.45 18.02
C HIS A 126 17.26 -1.15 17.86
N PHE A 127 17.12 -0.44 16.74
CA PHE A 127 17.81 0.82 16.54
C PHE A 127 17.26 1.93 17.44
N PHE A 128 15.94 2.00 17.63
CA PHE A 128 15.27 3.05 18.39
C PHE A 128 15.04 2.73 19.87
N ALA A 129 15.32 1.50 20.32
CA ALA A 129 15.08 1.07 21.70
C ALA A 129 15.76 1.97 22.75
N ASP A 130 17.02 2.35 22.49
CA ASP A 130 17.82 3.18 23.40
C ASP A 130 17.80 4.67 23.01
N LYS A 131 16.83 5.11 22.19
CA LYS A 131 16.75 6.48 21.68
C LYS A 131 15.43 7.12 22.05
N ALA A 132 15.43 8.44 22.20
CA ALA A 132 14.20 9.19 22.39
C ALA A 132 13.30 9.07 21.13
N PRO A 133 11.97 8.97 21.28
CA PRO A 133 11.05 8.99 20.16
C PRO A 133 11.24 10.25 19.31
N LEU A 134 11.06 10.13 18.00
CA LEU A 134 11.30 11.24 17.08
C LEU A 134 10.22 12.32 17.09
N TYR A 135 9.02 12.02 17.59
CA TYR A 135 7.87 12.92 17.63
C TYR A 135 7.65 13.67 16.31
N PHE A 136 7.81 12.98 15.17
CA PHE A 136 7.60 13.54 13.83
C PHE A 136 8.54 14.71 13.45
N SER A 137 9.67 14.87 14.14
CA SER A 137 10.71 15.86 13.80
C SER A 137 11.31 15.67 12.40
N ASN A 138 11.19 14.46 11.83
CA ASN A 138 11.54 14.12 10.46
C ASN A 138 10.44 14.44 9.43
N GLY A 139 9.30 15.00 9.85
CA GLY A 139 8.13 15.24 9.02
C GLY A 139 7.48 16.60 9.30
N PHE A 140 6.21 16.60 9.65
CA PHE A 140 5.42 17.83 9.81
C PHE A 140 5.79 18.65 11.07
N MET A 141 6.43 18.04 12.07
CA MET A 141 6.94 18.75 13.26
C MET A 141 8.38 19.26 13.10
N ARG A 142 8.97 19.17 11.89
CA ARG A 142 10.35 19.61 11.63
C ARG A 142 10.61 21.09 11.98
N SER A 143 9.60 21.96 11.93
CA SER A 143 9.75 23.37 12.32
C SER A 143 9.74 23.61 13.82
N LEU A 144 9.20 22.65 14.61
CA LEU A 144 9.05 22.78 16.06
C LEU A 144 10.09 21.97 16.82
N LEU A 145 10.56 20.87 16.25
CA LEU A 145 11.47 19.92 16.89
C LEU A 145 12.71 19.69 16.03
N THR A 146 13.87 19.66 16.68
CA THR A 146 15.13 19.33 16.02
C THR A 146 15.24 17.83 15.83
N TYR A 147 15.43 17.40 14.58
CA TYR A 147 15.68 16.01 14.26
C TYR A 147 17.11 15.63 14.70
N PRO A 148 17.30 14.56 15.50
CA PRO A 148 18.55 14.31 16.22
C PRO A 148 19.64 13.62 15.39
N PHE A 149 19.44 13.42 14.08
CA PHE A 149 20.39 12.72 13.23
C PHE A 149 20.71 13.49 11.95
N ASP A 150 21.89 13.23 11.38
CA ASP A 150 22.38 13.92 10.18
C ASP A 150 21.76 13.40 8.88
N LYS A 151 21.21 12.18 8.89
CA LYS A 151 20.64 11.49 7.72
C LYS A 151 19.18 11.13 7.93
N ASN A 152 18.44 10.98 6.83
CA ASN A 152 17.08 10.45 6.87
C ASN A 152 17.06 9.07 7.56
N HIS A 153 16.09 8.86 8.46
CA HIS A 153 15.91 7.61 9.21
C HIS A 153 15.98 6.36 8.34
N THR A 154 15.45 6.39 7.12
CA THR A 154 15.46 5.22 6.22
C THR A 154 16.87 4.85 5.77
N LEU A 155 17.75 5.84 5.53
CA LEU A 155 19.16 5.62 5.22
C LEU A 155 19.93 5.14 6.45
N LEU A 156 19.67 5.74 7.63
CA LEU A 156 20.29 5.31 8.89
C LEU A 156 20.00 3.84 9.20
N ILE A 157 18.74 3.42 9.01
CA ILE A 157 18.36 2.03 9.23
C ILE A 157 19.00 1.12 8.18
N GLY A 158 19.08 1.54 6.92
CA GLY A 158 19.76 0.79 5.88
C GLY A 158 21.23 0.53 6.20
N GLU A 159 21.93 1.57 6.67
CA GLU A 159 23.33 1.50 7.11
C GLU A 159 23.49 0.63 8.37
N PHE A 160 22.64 0.83 9.38
CA PHE A 160 22.66 0.05 10.62
C PHE A 160 22.44 -1.45 10.37
N ALA A 161 21.47 -1.78 9.54
CA ALA A 161 21.12 -3.16 9.22
C ALA A 161 22.06 -3.81 8.18
N LYS A 162 22.99 -3.03 7.62
CA LYS A 162 23.87 -3.44 6.50
C LYS A 162 23.06 -4.06 5.36
N ILE A 163 21.92 -3.45 5.01
CA ILE A 163 21.03 -3.94 3.96
C ILE A 163 21.40 -3.25 2.65
N GLY A 164 21.83 -4.02 1.66
CA GLY A 164 22.19 -3.52 0.34
C GLY A 164 23.59 -2.89 0.31
N GLY A 165 23.80 -1.98 -0.64
CA GLY A 165 25.02 -1.18 -0.73
C GLY A 165 24.91 0.14 0.04
N GLU A 166 26.00 0.91 0.07
CA GLU A 166 25.99 2.26 0.64
C GLU A 166 24.88 3.12 0.02
N GLY A 167 24.17 3.89 0.86
CA GLY A 167 23.05 4.72 0.43
C GLY A 167 21.72 3.99 0.20
N THR A 168 21.60 2.72 0.59
CA THR A 168 20.33 1.99 0.49
C THR A 168 19.34 2.48 1.57
N ALA A 169 18.18 2.99 1.15
CA ALA A 169 17.11 3.38 2.07
C ALA A 169 16.24 2.18 2.47
N ALA A 170 16.18 1.88 3.77
CA ALA A 170 15.35 0.85 4.36
C ALA A 170 14.02 1.43 4.87
N ASN A 171 13.07 1.61 3.95
CA ASN A 171 11.70 1.98 4.30
C ASN A 171 10.96 0.79 4.89
N ASN A 172 10.04 1.04 5.83
CA ASN A 172 9.19 0.00 6.40
C ASN A 172 7.78 0.52 6.75
N GLY A 173 6.90 -0.38 7.14
CA GLY A 173 5.50 -0.10 7.43
C GLY A 173 5.23 0.67 8.72
N PHE A 174 3.93 0.85 8.97
CA PHE A 174 3.41 1.66 10.07
C PHE A 174 3.83 1.19 11.48
N LEU A 175 4.12 -0.11 11.68
CA LEU A 175 4.48 -0.63 13.01
C LEU A 175 5.87 -0.16 13.44
N ALA A 176 6.89 -0.44 12.62
CA ALA A 176 8.24 0.09 12.79
C ALA A 176 8.28 1.61 12.97
N THR A 177 7.60 2.31 12.08
CA THR A 177 7.60 3.78 12.07
C THR A 177 6.80 4.34 13.24
N GLY A 178 5.73 3.69 13.68
CA GLY A 178 5.02 4.03 14.91
C GLY A 178 5.93 3.96 16.14
N TYR A 179 6.68 2.87 16.29
CA TYR A 179 7.66 2.76 17.38
C TYR A 179 8.74 3.84 17.30
N MET A 180 9.28 4.10 16.11
CA MET A 180 10.26 5.17 15.90
C MET A 180 9.73 6.56 16.31
N GLN A 181 8.46 6.84 16.02
CA GLN A 181 7.89 8.17 16.22
C GLN A 181 7.44 8.42 17.66
N LEU A 182 6.87 7.40 18.33
CA LEU A 182 6.21 7.55 19.64
C LEU A 182 6.60 6.45 20.66
N GLY A 183 7.62 5.64 20.37
CA GLY A 183 8.00 4.49 21.20
C GLY A 183 6.86 3.47 21.34
N TRP A 184 6.72 2.90 22.53
CA TRP A 184 5.65 1.94 22.85
C TRP A 184 4.23 2.51 22.71
N ALA A 185 4.04 3.83 22.84
CA ALA A 185 2.73 4.42 22.55
C ALA A 185 2.39 4.31 21.06
N GLY A 186 3.39 4.46 20.18
CA GLY A 186 3.21 4.37 18.74
C GLY A 186 2.82 2.98 18.25
N THR A 187 3.33 1.92 18.89
CA THR A 187 2.96 0.54 18.55
C THR A 187 1.50 0.21 18.87
N VAL A 188 0.83 1.01 19.70
CA VAL A 188 -0.60 0.90 19.99
C VAL A 188 -1.42 1.90 19.17
N ILE A 189 -1.01 3.16 19.15
CA ILE A 189 -1.75 4.25 18.49
C ILE A 189 -1.85 4.03 16.99
N TYR A 190 -0.75 3.65 16.33
CA TYR A 190 -0.75 3.50 14.88
C TYR A 190 -1.70 2.40 14.38
N PRO A 191 -1.69 1.16 14.94
CA PRO A 191 -2.67 0.14 14.55
C PRO A 191 -4.12 0.60 14.77
N VAL A 192 -4.40 1.35 15.84
CA VAL A 192 -5.75 1.90 16.08
C VAL A 192 -6.14 2.86 14.95
N ILE A 193 -5.23 3.73 14.50
CA ILE A 193 -5.51 4.62 13.36
C ILE A 193 -5.67 3.81 12.07
N VAL A 194 -4.83 2.79 11.82
CA VAL A 194 -4.97 1.91 10.64
C VAL A 194 -6.34 1.21 10.65
N ALA A 195 -6.78 0.70 11.80
CA ALA A 195 -8.10 0.10 11.95
C ALA A 195 -9.23 1.12 11.68
N ALA A 196 -9.07 2.36 12.16
CA ALA A 196 -10.01 3.45 11.88
C ALA A 196 -10.05 3.79 10.37
N LEU A 197 -8.91 3.81 9.67
CA LEU A 197 -8.85 4.01 8.21
C LEU A 197 -9.57 2.88 7.45
N CYS A 198 -9.37 1.63 7.85
CA CYS A 198 -10.09 0.48 7.28
C CYS A 198 -11.61 0.59 7.51
N TRP A 199 -12.01 0.95 8.73
CA TRP A 199 -13.41 1.18 9.07
C TRP A 199 -14.01 2.33 8.24
N LEU A 200 -13.28 3.43 8.10
CA LEU A 200 -13.69 4.58 7.30
C LEU A 200 -13.84 4.20 5.83
N ALA A 201 -12.90 3.45 5.25
CA ALA A 201 -13.01 2.94 3.89
C ALA A 201 -14.30 2.13 3.69
N LYS A 202 -14.62 1.23 4.63
CA LYS A 202 -15.87 0.45 4.63
C LYS A 202 -17.12 1.32 4.70
N VAL A 203 -17.12 2.36 5.53
CA VAL A 203 -18.26 3.28 5.68
C VAL A 203 -18.45 4.14 4.42
N LEU A 204 -17.36 4.67 3.86
CA LEU A 204 -17.39 5.52 2.66
C LEU A 204 -17.70 4.72 1.39
N SER A 205 -17.45 3.41 1.38
CA SER A 205 -17.78 2.53 0.27
C SER A 205 -19.18 1.89 0.37
N LYS A 206 -20.08 2.39 1.24
CA LYS A 206 -21.44 1.84 1.38
C LYS A 206 -22.19 1.83 0.04
N GLY A 207 -22.64 0.65 -0.40
CA GLY A 207 -23.32 0.44 -1.68
C GLY A 207 -22.42 -0.13 -2.78
N ASN A 208 -21.10 -0.07 -2.60
CA ASN A 208 -20.15 -0.79 -3.44
C ASN A 208 -19.99 -2.24 -2.99
N SER A 209 -19.69 -3.13 -3.94
CA SER A 209 -19.36 -4.52 -3.62
C SER A 209 -18.00 -4.61 -2.94
N LEU A 210 -17.86 -5.56 -2.01
CA LEU A 210 -16.61 -5.74 -1.27
C LEU A 210 -15.42 -6.06 -2.20
N LYS A 211 -15.65 -6.76 -3.30
CA LYS A 211 -14.63 -7.05 -4.32
C LYS A 211 -14.05 -5.80 -4.98
N HIS A 212 -14.92 -4.84 -5.30
CA HIS A 212 -14.52 -3.57 -5.88
C HIS A 212 -13.64 -2.79 -4.90
N VAL A 213 -14.10 -2.69 -3.64
CA VAL A 213 -13.40 -1.97 -2.57
C VAL A 213 -12.05 -2.61 -2.26
N ALA A 214 -11.99 -3.93 -2.14
CA ALA A 214 -10.75 -4.66 -1.87
C ALA A 214 -9.71 -4.45 -2.98
N ALA A 215 -10.13 -4.49 -4.25
CA ALA A 215 -9.24 -4.30 -5.40
C ALA A 215 -8.61 -2.89 -5.44
N VAL A 216 -9.39 -1.83 -5.18
CA VAL A 216 -8.87 -0.44 -5.17
C VAL A 216 -8.05 -0.13 -3.91
N CYS A 217 -8.40 -0.73 -2.76
CA CYS A 217 -7.70 -0.51 -1.49
C CYS A 217 -6.38 -1.28 -1.40
N PHE A 218 -6.20 -2.36 -2.15
CA PHE A 218 -5.07 -3.27 -1.96
C PHE A 218 -3.72 -2.55 -1.95
N TYR A 219 -3.40 -1.78 -3.00
CA TYR A 219 -2.05 -1.25 -3.16
C TYR A 219 -1.69 -0.17 -2.12
N PRO A 220 -2.53 0.86 -1.85
CA PRO A 220 -2.22 1.88 -0.85
C PRO A 220 -2.06 1.30 0.55
N PHE A 221 -2.93 0.38 0.94
CA PHE A 221 -2.84 -0.30 2.22
C PHE A 221 -1.64 -1.25 2.28
N ALA A 222 -1.36 -2.04 1.23
CA ALA A 222 -0.17 -2.88 1.16
C ALA A 222 1.11 -2.06 1.37
N SER A 223 1.18 -0.84 0.81
CA SER A 223 2.32 0.05 1.04
C SER A 223 2.41 0.57 2.49
N LEU A 224 1.30 0.89 3.14
CA LEU A 224 1.25 1.23 4.58
C LEU A 224 1.76 0.09 5.46
N PHE A 225 1.45 -1.16 5.10
CA PHE A 225 1.91 -2.34 5.86
C PHE A 225 3.39 -2.64 5.66
N THR A 226 3.98 -2.29 4.52
CA THR A 226 5.28 -2.84 4.12
C THR A 226 6.38 -1.82 3.90
N SER A 227 6.05 -0.55 3.65
CA SER A 227 7.02 0.38 3.07
C SER A 227 6.80 1.87 3.34
N ALA A 228 5.79 2.25 4.13
CA ALA A 228 5.50 3.66 4.40
C ALA A 228 5.05 3.93 5.84
N ASP A 229 5.49 5.08 6.37
CA ASP A 229 4.98 5.69 7.60
C ASP A 229 3.53 6.17 7.40
N LEU A 230 2.76 6.18 8.48
CA LEU A 230 1.32 6.45 8.46
C LEU A 230 0.95 7.80 7.83
N PRO A 231 1.58 8.96 8.17
CA PRO A 231 1.28 10.22 7.52
C PRO A 231 1.62 10.21 6.02
N THR A 232 2.74 9.58 5.67
CA THR A 232 3.19 9.41 4.28
C THR A 232 2.23 8.54 3.49
N SER A 233 1.64 7.52 4.10
CA SER A 233 0.64 6.68 3.44
C SER A 233 -0.67 7.42 3.17
N ILE A 234 -1.13 8.24 4.13
CA ILE A 234 -2.35 9.04 3.99
C ILE A 234 -2.19 10.07 2.88
N LEU A 235 -1.06 10.79 2.88
CA LEU A 235 -0.79 11.87 1.94
C LEU A 235 -0.19 11.34 0.65
N THR A 236 1.06 10.86 0.67
CA THR A 236 1.84 10.53 -0.51
C THR A 236 1.35 9.26 -1.22
N HIS A 237 1.03 8.20 -0.48
CA HIS A 237 0.49 6.98 -1.10
C HIS A 237 -1.01 7.09 -1.38
N GLY A 238 -1.65 8.18 -0.98
CA GLY A 238 -2.96 8.58 -1.43
C GLY A 238 -4.12 7.83 -0.78
N ILE A 239 -3.96 7.25 0.41
CA ILE A 239 -5.10 6.66 1.15
C ILE A 239 -6.18 7.74 1.35
N GLY A 240 -5.81 8.98 1.67
CA GLY A 240 -6.78 10.09 1.78
C GLY A 240 -7.55 10.32 0.48
N LEU A 241 -6.86 10.37 -0.66
CA LEU A 241 -7.48 10.52 -1.98
C LEU A 241 -8.39 9.32 -2.32
N LEU A 242 -7.95 8.10 -2.03
CA LEU A 242 -8.74 6.89 -2.22
C LEU A 242 -10.05 6.95 -1.43
N LEU A 243 -10.01 7.39 -0.17
CA LEU A 243 -11.21 7.55 0.66
C LEU A 243 -12.19 8.56 0.04
N CYS A 244 -11.70 9.66 -0.52
CA CYS A 244 -12.52 10.63 -1.26
C CYS A 244 -13.16 9.99 -2.51
N LEU A 245 -12.41 9.19 -3.27
CA LEU A 245 -12.94 8.50 -4.45
C LEU A 245 -14.01 7.47 -4.08
N LEU A 246 -13.81 6.68 -3.02
CA LEU A 246 -14.80 5.73 -2.52
C LEU A 246 -16.11 6.42 -2.10
N TRP A 247 -15.99 7.58 -1.46
CA TRP A 247 -17.14 8.40 -1.07
C TRP A 247 -17.90 8.95 -2.29
N LEU A 248 -17.19 9.48 -3.29
CA LEU A 248 -17.79 9.96 -4.53
C LEU A 248 -18.52 8.83 -5.28
N ASP A 249 -17.91 7.65 -5.30
CA ASP A 249 -18.47 6.49 -5.98
C ASP A 249 -19.75 5.98 -5.31
N SER A 250 -19.75 5.92 -3.98
CA SER A 250 -20.95 5.54 -3.22
C SER A 250 -22.05 6.59 -3.32
N TRP A 251 -21.70 7.88 -3.35
CA TRP A 251 -22.65 8.97 -3.54
C TRP A 251 -23.35 8.87 -4.91
N GLY A 252 -22.59 8.62 -5.98
CA GLY A 252 -23.14 8.43 -7.33
C GLY A 252 -24.14 7.26 -7.41
N LEU A 253 -23.86 6.16 -6.72
CA LEU A 253 -24.78 5.02 -6.63
C LEU A 253 -26.08 5.37 -5.90
N ARG A 254 -26.02 6.17 -4.83
CA ARG A 254 -27.22 6.62 -4.08
C ARG A 254 -28.07 7.59 -4.89
N ALA A 255 -27.44 8.53 -5.61
CA ALA A 255 -28.13 9.50 -6.45
C ALA A 255 -28.94 8.80 -7.56
N HIS A 256 -28.36 7.80 -8.24
CA HIS A 256 -29.06 7.01 -9.26
C HIS A 256 -30.07 6.00 -8.67
N GLY A 257 -29.85 5.50 -7.46
CA GLY A 257 -30.82 4.65 -6.76
C GLY A 257 -32.09 5.40 -6.34
N SER A 258 -31.96 6.68 -5.97
CA SER A 258 -33.09 7.54 -5.58
C SER A 258 -33.98 7.94 -6.76
N THR A 259 -33.45 8.05 -7.97
CA THR A 259 -34.23 8.43 -9.16
C THR A 259 -35.09 7.30 -9.72
N ASN A 260 -34.74 6.04 -9.44
CA ASN A 260 -35.48 4.87 -9.91
C ASN A 260 -36.53 4.37 -8.89
N GLY A 261 -36.68 5.03 -7.75
CA GLY A 261 -37.60 4.64 -6.67
C GLY A 261 -39.04 5.16 -6.79
N HIS A 262 -39.42 5.84 -7.87
CA HIS A 262 -40.78 6.35 -8.11
C HIS A 262 -41.53 5.63 -9.24
N SER A 263 -41.13 4.41 -9.58
CA SER A 263 -41.95 3.53 -10.41
C SER A 263 -41.73 2.09 -9.97
N ILE A 264 -42.63 1.60 -9.13
CA ILE A 264 -43.40 0.35 -9.31
C ILE A 264 -44.13 0.07 -7.99
N LYS A 265 -45.47 0.26 -8.08
CA LYS A 265 -46.58 -0.10 -7.19
C LYS A 265 -46.77 0.69 -5.90
#